data_AF-R7HIB8-F1
#
_entry.id   AF-R7HIB8-F1
#
_cell.length_a   1.000
_cell.length_b   1.000
_cell.length_c   1.000
_cell.angle_alpha   90.00
_cell.angle_beta   90.00
_cell.angle_gamma   90.00
#
_symmetry.space_group_name_H-M   'P 1'
#
loop_
_entity.id
_entity.type
_entity.pdbx_description
1 polymer ?
#
loop_
_entity_poly.entity_id
_entity_poly.type
_entity_poly.pdbx_seq_one_letter_code
_entity_poly.pdbx_strand_id
1 'polypeptide(L)' 'MIDIDKVIILENEEEYLVLDKVNYENIEYYYIAKLNESRTDIENNYKLVTIIESSGNKVISEVTGTSSLKKILPLFENHL' A
#
# COMPACT_ATOMS: atom_id res chain seq x y z
N MET A 1 -3.17 10.16 6.35
CA MET A 1 -2.76 10.02 4.94
C MET A 1 -1.30 9.66 4.95
N ILE A 2 -0.90 8.65 4.19
CA ILE A 2 0.50 8.26 4.03
C ILE A 2 1.02 8.98 2.79
N ASP A 3 2.25 9.48 2.84
CA ASP A 3 2.88 10.17 1.71
C ASP A 3 3.66 9.19 0.83
N ILE A 4 3.75 9.51 -0.46
CA ILE A 4 4.60 8.81 -1.42
C ILE A 4 6.08 9.02 -1.01
N ASP A 5 6.94 8.08 -1.36
CA ASP A 5 8.37 8.05 -1.01
C ASP A 5 8.65 7.97 0.50
N LYS A 6 7.65 7.57 1.28
CA LYS A 6 7.82 7.25 2.70
C LYS A 6 7.91 5.75 2.91
N VAL A 7 8.74 5.38 3.88
CA VAL A 7 8.81 4.01 4.38
C VAL A 7 7.77 3.84 5.48
N ILE A 8 6.99 2.77 5.38
CA ILE A 8 6.08 2.30 6.41
C ILE A 8 6.55 0.95 6.95
N ILE A 9 6.22 0.69 8.21
CA ILE A 9 6.52 -0.56 8.88
C ILE A 9 5.18 -1.22 9.19
N LEU A 10 5.00 -2.46 8.74
CA LEU A 10 3.81 -3.24 9.04
C LEU A 10 3.97 -3.98 10.37
N GLU A 11 2.88 -4.55 10.91
CA GLU A 11 2.90 -5.25 12.21
C GLU A 11 3.86 -6.44 12.26
N ASN A 12 4.22 -7.02 11.11
CA ASN A 12 5.20 -8.09 10.98
C ASN A 12 6.66 -7.58 10.89
N GLU A 13 6.91 -6.32 11.23
CA GLU A 13 8.22 -5.65 11.19
C GLU A 13 8.83 -5.50 9.79
N GLU A 14 8.11 -5.88 8.74
CA GLU A 14 8.55 -5.68 7.37
C GLU A 14 8.39 -4.21 6.97
N GLU A 15 9.39 -3.72 6.25
CA GLU A 15 9.43 -2.34 5.78
C GLU A 15 9.05 -2.26 4.31
N TYR A 16 8.21 -1.29 3.98
CA TYR A 16 7.71 -1.07 2.64
C TYR A 16 7.85 0.40 2.25
N LEU A 17 8.28 0.66 1.02
CA LEU A 17 8.24 1.97 0.39
C LEU A 17 6.86 2.19 -0.23
N VAL A 18 6.29 3.37 -0.02
CA VAL A 18 5.05 3.79 -0.68
C VAL A 18 5.39 4.33 -2.06
N LEU A 19 5.01 3.59 -3.10
CA LEU A 19 5.31 3.93 -4.49
C LEU A 19 4.30 4.92 -5.06
N ASP A 20 3.03 4.71 -4.75
CA ASP A 20 1.95 5.54 -5.29
C ASP A 20 0.69 5.44 -4.42
N LYS A 21 -0.25 6.37 -4.62
CA LYS A 21 -1.56 6.38 -3.98
C LYS A 21 -2.65 6.85 -4.93
N VAL A 22 -3.82 6.23 -4.81
CA VAL A 22 -5.03 6.65 -5.52
C VAL A 22 -6.20 6.78 -4.56
N ASN A 23 -7.13 7.68 -4.88
CA ASN A 23 -8.40 7.78 -4.19
C ASN A 23 -9.49 7.15 -5.08
N TYR A 24 -10.24 6.21 -4.52
CA TYR A 24 -11.39 5.60 -5.18
C TYR A 24 -12.52 5.43 -4.18
N GLU A 25 -13.71 5.92 -4.52
CA GLU A 25 -14.90 5.87 -3.65
C GLU A 25 -14.64 6.41 -2.23
N ASN A 26 -13.86 7.50 -2.11
CA ASN A 26 -13.47 8.12 -0.84
C ASN A 26 -12.59 7.22 0.07
N ILE A 27 -11.99 6.18 -0.50
CA ILE A 27 -11.00 5.31 0.14
C ILE A 27 -9.64 5.58 -0.50
N GLU A 28 -8.62 5.78 0.33
CA GLU A 28 -7.23 5.88 -0.13
C GLU A 28 -6.62 4.47 -0.23
N TYR A 29 -6.06 4.18 -1.38
CA TYR A 29 -5.32 2.97 -1.67
C TYR A 29 -3.86 3.32 -1.91
N TYR A 30 -2.98 2.48 -1.42
CA TYR A 30 -1.53 2.68 -1.47
C TYR A 30 -0.89 1.46 -2.11
N TYR A 31 -0.08 1.71 -3.14
CA TYR A 31 0.76 0.68 -3.74
C TYR A 31 2.12 0.74 -3.07
N ILE A 32 2.50 -0.36 -2.41
CA ILE A 32 3.69 -0.42 -1.58
C ILE A 32 4.59 -1.56 -2.04
N ALA A 33 5.90 -1.38 -1.92
CA ALA A 33 6.89 -2.38 -2.29
C ALA A 33 7.86 -2.64 -1.14
N LYS A 34 8.12 -3.93 -0.86
CA LYS A 34 8.95 -4.34 0.27
C LYS A 34 10.40 -3.91 0.04
N LEU A 35 11.03 -3.37 1.08
CA LEU A 35 12.46 -3.09 1.07
C LEU A 35 13.25 -4.33 1.48
N ASN A 36 14.43 -4.51 0.91
CA ASN A 36 15.36 -5.53 1.38
C ASN A 36 15.87 -5.20 2.80
N GLU A 37 16.45 -6.17 3.50
CA GLU A 37 16.95 -5.99 4.88
C GLU A 37 17.95 -4.82 5.01
N SER A 38 18.69 -4.52 3.95
CA SER A 38 19.67 -3.42 3.92
C SER A 38 19.06 -2.05 3.60
N ARG A 39 17.77 -1.97 3.27
CA ARG A 39 17.06 -0.76 2.80
C ARG A 39 17.72 -0.06 1.61
N THR A 40 18.46 -0.80 0.80
CA THR A 40 19.16 -0.27 -0.37
C THR A 40 18.41 -0.50 -1.66
N ASP A 41 17.46 -1.44 -1.66
CA ASP A 41 16.76 -1.88 -2.86
C ASP A 41 15.35 -2.39 -2.53
N ILE A 42 14.50 -2.47 -3.55
CA ILE A 42 13.13 -2.97 -3.49
C ILE A 42 13.11 -4.47 -3.85
N GLU A 43 12.50 -5.29 -3.00
CA GLU A 43 12.23 -6.69 -3.31
C GLU A 43 11.08 -6.82 -4.31
N ASN A 44 11.03 -7.92 -5.07
CA ASN A 44 9.90 -8.24 -5.95
C ASN A 44 8.68 -8.74 -5.14
N ASN A 45 8.22 -7.92 -4.19
CA ASN A 45 7.10 -8.16 -3.32
C ASN A 45 6.33 -6.85 -3.16
N TYR A 46 5.17 -6.80 -3.81
CA TYR A 46 4.31 -5.62 -3.88
C TYR A 46 2.98 -5.95 -3.22
N LYS A 47 2.45 -4.95 -2.52
CA LYS A 47 1.14 -5.05 -1.87
C LYS A 47 0.29 -3.84 -2.22
N LEU A 48 -1.00 -4.08 -2.32
CA LEU A 48 -2.00 -3.03 -2.33
C LEU A 48 -2.61 -2.97 -0.93
N VAL A 49 -2.54 -1.81 -0.28
CA VAL A 49 -3.09 -1.63 1.07
C VAL A 49 -4.04 -0.44 1.14
N THR A 50 -4.90 -0.45 2.15
CA THR A 50 -5.74 0.68 2.51
C THR A 50 -5.73 0.88 4.02
N ILE A 51 -6.21 2.04 4.48
CA ILE A 51 -6.35 2.34 5.90
C ILE A 51 -7.83 2.21 6.26
N ILE A 52 -8.13 1.25 7.12
CA ILE A 52 -9.47 1.07 7.68
C ILE A 52 -9.53 1.61 9.11
N GLU A 53 -10.66 2.20 9.48
CA GLU A 53 -10.92 2.60 10.86
C GLU A 53 -11.64 1.46 11.58
N SER A 54 -10.99 0.88 12.58
CA SER A 54 -11.51 -0.23 13.37
C SER A 54 -11.34 0.10 14.85
N SER A 55 -12.46 0.16 15.59
CA SER A 55 -12.48 0.43 17.03
C SER A 55 -11.78 1.74 17.44
N GLY A 56 -11.87 2.79 16.59
CA GLY A 56 -11.22 4.09 16.82
C GLY A 56 -9.72 4.12 16.48
N ASN A 57 -9.16 3.00 16.01
CA ASN A 57 -7.79 2.92 15.52
C ASN A 57 -7.76 2.84 14.00
N LYS A 58 -6.75 3.45 13.38
CA LYS A 58 -6.47 3.31 11.96
C LYS A 58 -5.52 2.14 11.75
N VAL A 59 -5.95 1.17 10.95
CA VAL A 59 -5.21 -0.07 10.69
C VAL A 59 -4.92 -0.16 9.19
N ILE A 60 -3.70 -0.55 8.83
CA ILE A 60 -3.33 -0.85 7.45
C ILE A 60 -3.83 -2.26 7.13
N SER A 61 -4.64 -2.39 6.09
CA SER A 61 -5.23 -3.65 5.66
C SER A 61 -4.86 -3.94 4.21
N GLU A 62 -4.42 -5.17 3.95
CA GLU A 62 -4.06 -5.64 2.61
C GLU A 62 -5.31 -5.93 1.78
N VAL A 63 -5.31 -5.48 0.52
CA VAL A 63 -6.38 -5.71 -0.44
C VAL A 63 -6.08 -6.97 -1.23
N THR A 64 -6.65 -8.11 -0.81
CA THR A 64 -6.34 -9.44 -1.37
C THR A 64 -7.42 -10.01 -2.31
N GLY A 65 -8.58 -9.34 -2.43
CA GLY A 65 -9.69 -9.82 -3.26
C GLY A 65 -9.52 -9.52 -4.75
N THR A 66 -9.57 -10.55 -5.62
CA THR A 66 -9.42 -10.40 -7.08
C THR A 66 -10.35 -9.36 -7.70
N SER A 67 -11.60 -9.29 -7.26
CA SER A 67 -12.57 -8.30 -7.75
C SER A 67 -12.18 -6.88 -7.37
N SER A 68 -11.63 -6.67 -6.17
CA SER A 68 -11.12 -5.39 -5.72
C SER A 68 -9.84 -5.02 -6.47
N LEU A 69 -8.91 -5.95 -6.58
CA LEU A 69 -7.66 -5.76 -7.32
C LEU A 69 -7.91 -5.35 -8.77
N LYS A 70 -8.82 -6.02 -9.48
CA LYS A 70 -9.18 -5.66 -10.87
C LYS A 70 -9.77 -4.27 -11.02
N LYS A 71 -10.42 -3.73 -9.99
CA LYS A 71 -10.98 -2.38 -10.01
C LYS A 71 -9.92 -1.33 -9.68
N ILE A 72 -9.06 -1.63 -8.72
CA ILE A 72 -8.17 -0.65 -8.11
C ILE A 72 -6.81 -0.59 -8.82
N LEU A 73 -6.21 -1.74 -9.20
CA LEU A 73 -4.90 -1.77 -9.86
C LEU A 73 -4.83 -0.90 -11.13
N PRO A 74 -5.83 -0.91 -12.04
CA PRO A 74 -5.77 -0.06 -13.25
C PRO A 74 -5.74 1.44 -12.95
N LEU A 75 -6.13 1.88 -11.74
CA LEU A 75 -6.07 3.29 -11.36
C LEU A 75 -4.64 3.76 -11.16
N PHE A 76 -3.71 2.86 -10.82
CA PHE A 76 -2.28 3.15 -10.65
C PHE A 76 -1.52 3.19 -11.99
N GLU A 77 -2.03 2.55 -13.04
CA GLU A 77 -1.38 2.53 -14.37
C GLU A 77 -1.30 3.92 -15.03
N ASN A 78 -2.11 4.89 -14.58
CA ASN A 78 -2.06 6.26 -15.09
C ASN A 78 -1.05 7.17 -14.35
N HIS A 79 -0.37 6.64 -13.33
CA HIS A 79 0.47 7.41 -12.41
C HIS A 79 1.91 6.89 -12.29
N LEU A 80 2.19 5.69 -12.80
CA LEU A 80 3.52 5.05 -12.82
C LEU A 80 4.27 5.25 -14.15
#